data_AF-A0A938T3P0-F1
#
_entry.id   AF-A0A938T3P0-F1
#
_cell.length_a   1.000
_cell.length_b   1.000
_cell.length_c   1.000
_cell.angle_alpha   90.00
_cell.angle_beta   90.00
_cell.angle_gamma   90.00
#
_symmetry.space_group_name_H-M   'P 1'
#
loop_
_entity.id
_entity.type
_entity.pdbx_description
1 polymer ?
#
loop_
_entity_poly.entity_id
_entity_poly.type
_entity_poly.pdbx_seq_one_letter_code
_entity_poly.pdbx_strand_id
1 'polypeptide(L)'
;MKSFQYEFFYSSVPAPYFYQYKITVNSNLECEIKYILGYEESQSHVYKCDFKIKKSQLKSLKKFIKNSKILTSDIKQSNDIPCGGCSESIIIITTQKISKKSTDSIRIPSYPEKKYEEVITSLYKRINNLVPKNIKDELEQKREEYIKDKKRN
;
A
#
# COMPACT_ATOMS: atom_id res chain seq x y z
N MET A 1 4.65 14.34 -9.46
CA MET A 1 3.95 13.12 -8.98
C MET A 1 2.67 12.95 -9.78
N LYS A 2 2.63 11.93 -10.65
CA LYS A 2 1.51 11.64 -11.57
C LYS A 2 0.47 10.74 -10.89
N SER A 3 0.96 9.73 -10.19
CA SER A 3 0.19 8.76 -9.41
C SER A 3 1.08 8.16 -8.32
N PHE A 4 0.46 7.58 -7.32
CA PHE A 4 1.11 6.94 -6.19
C PHE A 4 0.43 5.59 -5.98
N GLN A 5 1.22 4.54 -5.82
CA GLN A 5 0.73 3.19 -5.61
C GLN A 5 1.36 2.63 -4.34
N TYR A 6 0.51 2.13 -3.46
CA TYR A 6 0.92 1.46 -2.24
C TYR A 6 0.34 0.06 -2.27
N GLU A 7 1.20 -0.91 -2.02
CA GLU A 7 0.85 -2.32 -2.02
C GLU A 7 1.11 -2.85 -0.62
N PHE A 8 0.06 -3.31 0.02
CA PHE A 8 0.13 -4.02 1.28
C PHE A 8 -0.14 -5.49 1.04
N PHE A 9 0.68 -6.33 1.65
CA PHE A 9 0.59 -7.77 1.56
C PHE A 9 0.59 -8.33 2.99
N TYR A 10 -0.41 -9.11 3.33
CA TYR A 10 -0.47 -9.84 4.60
C TYR A 10 -0.38 -11.33 4.34
N SER A 11 0.81 -11.89 4.56
CA SER A 11 1.04 -13.32 4.54
C SER A 11 0.88 -13.87 5.95
N SER A 12 -0.16 -14.69 6.14
CA SER A 12 -0.33 -15.49 7.35
C SER A 12 -0.59 -16.93 6.94
N VAL A 13 0.09 -17.85 7.61
CA VAL A 13 -0.29 -19.26 7.63
C VAL A 13 -1.25 -19.39 8.82
N PRO A 14 -2.54 -19.75 8.64
CA PRO A 14 -3.17 -20.47 7.51
C PRO A 14 -3.82 -19.62 6.39
N ALA A 15 -3.97 -20.23 5.21
CA ALA A 15 -4.50 -19.62 3.97
C ALA A 15 -5.79 -18.78 4.05
N PRO A 16 -6.79 -19.10 4.88
CA PRO A 16 -8.01 -18.28 5.02
C PRO A 16 -7.76 -16.88 5.58
N TYR A 17 -6.62 -16.65 6.24
CA TYR A 17 -6.26 -15.36 6.83
C TYR A 17 -5.39 -14.50 5.92
N PHE A 18 -4.96 -15.03 4.78
CA PHE A 18 -4.23 -14.27 3.79
C PHE A 18 -5.12 -13.20 3.17
N TYR A 19 -4.59 -11.98 3.06
CA TYR A 19 -5.18 -10.94 2.23
C TYR A 19 -4.10 -9.99 1.73
N GLN A 20 -4.37 -9.35 0.59
CA GLN A 20 -3.53 -8.30 0.05
C GLN A 20 -4.40 -7.15 -0.40
N TYR A 21 -3.88 -5.94 -0.34
CA TYR A 21 -4.56 -4.81 -0.90
C TYR A 21 -3.62 -3.79 -1.52
N LYS A 22 -4.11 -3.16 -2.58
CA LYS A 22 -3.40 -2.14 -3.32
C LYS A 22 -4.21 -0.86 -3.29
N ILE A 23 -3.62 0.21 -2.79
CA ILE A 23 -4.19 1.56 -2.83
C ILE A 23 -3.47 2.33 -3.94
N THR A 24 -4.25 2.76 -4.93
CA THR A 24 -3.79 3.65 -5.99
C THR A 24 -4.34 5.03 -5.72
N VAL A 25 -3.50 6.06 -5.68
CA VAL A 25 -3.89 7.47 -5.53
C VAL A 25 -3.45 8.23 -6.78
N ASN A 26 -4.41 8.73 -7.56
CA ASN A 26 -4.11 9.50 -8.76
C ASN A 26 -3.94 11.01 -8.46
N SER A 27 -3.48 11.77 -9.45
CA SER A 27 -3.31 13.23 -9.32
C SER A 27 -4.63 14.01 -9.34
N ASN A 28 -5.73 13.38 -9.78
CA ASN A 28 -7.07 13.95 -9.87
C ASN A 28 -7.90 13.78 -8.58
N LEU A 29 -7.25 13.36 -7.49
CA LEU A 29 -7.86 13.10 -6.17
C LEU A 29 -8.71 11.83 -6.10
N GLU A 30 -8.72 11.02 -7.15
CA GLU A 30 -9.40 9.74 -7.17
C GLU A 30 -8.44 8.65 -6.72
N CYS A 31 -8.98 7.72 -5.97
CA CYS A 31 -8.26 6.61 -5.40
C CYS A 31 -9.04 5.33 -5.68
N GLU A 32 -8.31 4.25 -5.89
CA GLU A 32 -8.83 2.89 -6.00
C GLU A 32 -8.19 2.06 -4.90
N ILE A 33 -8.97 1.25 -4.19
CA ILE A 33 -8.44 0.13 -3.38
C ILE A 33 -8.88 -1.18 -4.02
N LYS A 34 -7.90 -2.02 -4.38
CA LYS A 34 -8.12 -3.42 -4.79
C LYS A 34 -7.77 -4.30 -3.60
N TYR A 35 -8.73 -5.04 -3.07
CA TYR A 35 -8.61 -5.89 -1.90
C TYR A 35 -8.85 -7.36 -2.31
N ILE A 36 -7.91 -8.26 -2.01
CA ILE A 36 -7.92 -9.64 -2.47
C ILE A 36 -7.82 -10.55 -1.26
N LEU A 37 -8.79 -11.46 -1.11
CA LEU A 37 -8.86 -12.43 -0.02
C LEU A 37 -8.38 -13.82 -0.45
N GLY A 38 -7.56 -14.45 0.39
CA GLY A 38 -6.99 -15.76 0.10
C GLY A 38 -5.90 -15.76 -0.99
N TYR A 39 -5.25 -16.91 -1.17
CA TYR A 39 -4.20 -17.09 -2.18
C TYR A 39 -4.73 -17.21 -3.61
N GLU A 40 -6.02 -17.48 -3.76
CA GLU A 40 -6.65 -17.60 -5.07
C GLU A 40 -7.09 -16.23 -5.58
N GLU A 41 -6.46 -15.74 -6.64
CA GLU A 41 -6.92 -14.57 -7.38
C GLU A 41 -8.14 -14.92 -8.28
N SER A 42 -9.10 -15.67 -7.76
CA SER A 42 -10.39 -15.83 -8.41
C SER A 42 -11.18 -14.52 -8.29
N GLN A 43 -11.90 -14.15 -9.34
CA GLN A 43 -12.64 -12.87 -9.39
C GLN A 43 -13.62 -12.71 -8.22
N SER A 44 -14.09 -13.81 -7.63
CA SER A 44 -15.02 -13.84 -6.49
C SER A 44 -14.45 -13.31 -5.17
N HIS A 45 -13.12 -13.19 -5.04
CA HIS A 45 -12.47 -12.71 -3.82
C HIS A 45 -11.72 -11.39 -4.00
N VAL A 46 -11.97 -10.71 -5.12
CA VAL A 46 -11.38 -9.40 -5.44
C VAL A 46 -12.44 -8.32 -5.31
N TYR A 47 -12.26 -7.44 -4.33
CA TYR A 47 -13.11 -6.28 -4.09
C TYR A 47 -12.40 -5.03 -4.59
N LYS A 48 -13.13 -4.17 -5.30
CA LYS A 48 -12.64 -2.88 -5.76
C LYS A 48 -13.54 -1.78 -5.22
N CYS A 49 -12.94 -0.79 -4.58
CA CYS A 49 -13.66 0.39 -4.12
C CYS A 49 -12.96 1.65 -4.62
N ASP A 50 -13.74 2.54 -5.23
CA ASP A 50 -13.27 3.86 -5.63
C ASP A 50 -13.67 4.90 -4.58
N PHE A 51 -12.76 5.83 -4.30
CA PHE A 51 -13.03 6.94 -3.39
C PHE A 51 -12.28 8.20 -3.78
N LYS A 52 -12.73 9.34 -3.27
CA LYS A 52 -12.08 10.63 -3.48
C LYS A 52 -11.47 11.14 -2.18
N ILE A 53 -10.28 11.73 -2.30
CA ILE A 53 -9.60 12.40 -1.19
C ILE A 53 -9.67 13.91 -1.33
N LYS A 54 -9.51 14.63 -0.23
CA LYS A 54 -9.44 16.09 -0.26
C LYS A 54 -8.10 16.53 -0.83
N LYS A 55 -8.09 17.66 -1.56
CA LYS A 55 -6.87 18.31 -2.06
C LYS A 55 -5.85 18.58 -0.93
N SER A 56 -6.32 18.89 0.27
CA SER A 56 -5.48 19.08 1.46
C SER A 56 -4.76 17.80 1.89
N GLN A 57 -5.42 16.65 1.84
CA GLN A 57 -4.82 15.35 2.15
C GLN A 57 -3.72 14.99 1.14
N LEU A 58 -3.99 15.14 -0.17
CA LEU A 58 -2.99 14.92 -1.21
C LEU A 58 -1.80 15.88 -1.08
N LYS A 59 -2.05 17.16 -0.77
CA LYS A 59 -0.99 18.17 -0.54
C LYS A 59 -0.14 17.79 0.68
N SER A 60 -0.76 17.34 1.76
CA SER A 60 -0.06 16.87 2.96
C SER A 60 0.82 15.66 2.68
N LEU A 61 0.31 14.66 1.93
CA LEU A 61 1.09 13.48 1.52
C LEU A 61 2.29 13.88 0.67
N LYS A 62 2.08 14.71 -0.37
CA LYS A 62 3.15 15.21 -1.24
C LYS A 62 4.22 15.98 -0.45
N LYS A 63 3.81 16.83 0.50
CA LYS A 63 4.74 17.56 1.37
C LYS A 63 5.57 16.61 2.24
N PHE A 64 4.95 15.58 2.81
CA PHE A 64 5.65 14.57 3.59
C PHE A 64 6.70 13.83 2.76
N ILE A 65 6.32 13.32 1.58
CA ILE A 65 7.23 12.61 0.65
C ILE A 65 8.41 13.50 0.21
N LYS A 66 8.15 14.79 -0.03
CA LYS A 66 9.21 15.74 -0.40
C LYS A 66 10.18 15.96 0.77
N ASN A 67 9.66 16.16 1.97
CA ASN A 67 10.46 16.48 3.16
C ASN A 67 11.26 15.28 3.67
N SER A 68 10.77 14.05 3.43
CA SER A 68 11.42 12.83 3.88
C SER A 68 12.65 12.44 3.05
N LYS A 69 12.93 13.11 1.93
CA LYS A 69 14.04 12.79 0.99
C LYS A 69 14.02 11.35 0.46
N ILE A 70 12.92 10.62 0.63
CA ILE A 70 12.72 9.25 0.12
C ILE A 70 12.87 9.25 -1.41
N LEU A 71 12.44 10.33 -2.07
CA LEU A 71 12.54 10.42 -3.53
C LEU A 71 13.98 10.44 -4.04
N THR A 72 14.92 10.97 -3.27
CA THR A 72 16.32 11.10 -3.69
C THR A 72 17.22 10.04 -3.07
N SER A 73 16.65 9.13 -2.27
CA SER A 73 17.39 8.10 -1.55
C SER A 73 17.41 6.79 -2.33
N ASP A 74 18.57 6.12 -2.36
CA ASP A 74 18.69 4.74 -2.86
C ASP A 74 18.32 3.77 -1.72
N ILE A 75 17.01 3.58 -1.52
CA ILE A 75 16.49 2.76 -0.42
C ILE A 75 16.57 1.29 -0.81
N LYS A 76 17.44 0.55 -0.12
CA LYS A 76 17.61 -0.89 -0.34
C LYS A 76 16.80 -1.71 0.66
N GLN A 77 16.62 -2.97 0.31
CA GLN A 77 16.05 -3.95 1.22
C GLN A 77 17.10 -4.33 2.28
N SER A 78 16.65 -4.49 3.52
CA SER A 78 17.43 -5.02 4.63
C SER A 78 17.78 -6.50 4.37
N ASN A 79 18.93 -6.93 4.89
CA ASN A 79 19.31 -8.34 4.89
C ASN A 79 18.56 -9.13 5.97
N ASP A 80 18.04 -8.44 6.98
CA ASP A 80 17.23 -9.02 8.05
C ASP A 80 15.76 -8.97 7.65
N ILE A 81 15.29 -10.07 7.05
CA ILE A 81 13.92 -10.23 6.54
C ILE A 81 13.24 -11.31 7.39
N PRO A 82 12.13 -10.99 8.08
CA PRO A 82 11.41 -11.99 8.86
C PRO A 82 10.83 -13.08 7.95
N CYS A 83 10.89 -14.33 8.42
CA CYS A 83 10.23 -15.46 7.78
C CYS A 83 8.72 -15.43 8.09
N GLY A 84 7.92 -14.95 7.14
CA GLY A 84 6.46 -14.84 7.26
C GLY A 84 5.99 -13.50 7.84
N GLY A 85 4.68 -13.23 7.76
CA GLY A 85 4.06 -12.01 8.29
C GLY A 85 3.62 -11.00 7.22
N CYS A 86 3.48 -9.74 7.62
CA CYS A 86 3.09 -8.66 6.71
C CYS A 86 4.30 -8.09 5.95
N SER A 87 4.05 -7.64 4.73
CA SER A 87 5.02 -6.95 3.88
C SER A 87 4.31 -5.77 3.22
N GLU A 88 4.91 -4.60 3.24
CA GLU A 88 4.31 -3.39 2.70
C GLU A 88 5.27 -2.79 1.70
N SER A 89 4.90 -2.49 0.47
CA SER A 89 5.79 -1.84 -0.48
C SER A 89 5.13 -0.62 -1.11
N ILE A 90 5.96 0.32 -1.56
CA ILE A 90 5.46 1.54 -2.21
C ILE A 90 6.07 1.66 -3.59
N ILE A 91 5.24 2.02 -4.55
CA ILE A 91 5.67 2.46 -5.87
C ILE A 91 5.20 3.91 -6.07
N ILE A 92 6.15 4.83 -6.11
CA ILE A 92 5.85 6.25 -6.34
C ILE A 92 6.13 6.58 -7.79
N ILE A 93 5.10 6.98 -8.54
CA ILE A 93 5.23 7.38 -9.95
C ILE A 93 5.21 8.91 -10.07
N THR A 94 6.27 9.48 -10.59
CA THR A 94 6.41 10.92 -10.74
C THR A 94 6.66 11.34 -12.17
N THR A 95 6.35 12.61 -12.45
CA THR A 95 6.53 13.26 -13.75
C THR A 95 7.89 13.92 -13.87
N GLN A 96 8.68 13.92 -12.80
CA GLN A 96 9.99 14.54 -12.73
C GLN A 96 11.04 13.44 -12.73
N LYS A 97 12.03 13.52 -13.62
CA LYS A 97 13.20 12.64 -13.57
C LYS A 97 13.85 12.76 -12.19
N ILE A 98 13.89 11.64 -11.49
CA ILE A 98 14.30 11.56 -10.09
C ILE A 98 15.82 11.39 -9.99
N SER A 99 16.41 10.77 -11.01
CA SER A 99 17.81 10.36 -11.06
C SER A 99 18.34 10.45 -12.49
N LYS A 100 19.68 10.55 -12.64
CA LYS A 100 20.38 10.37 -13.93
C LYS A 100 20.11 8.99 -14.54
N LYS A 101 19.70 8.00 -13.73
CA LYS A 101 19.19 6.71 -14.17
C LYS A 101 17.67 6.83 -14.37
N SER A 102 17.27 6.79 -15.62
CA SER A 102 15.95 7.01 -16.22
C SER A 102 14.80 6.13 -15.70
N THR A 103 14.32 6.35 -14.47
CA THR A 103 13.01 5.82 -14.08
C THR A 103 12.14 6.91 -13.46
N ASP A 104 10.95 7.08 -14.03
CA ASP A 104 9.88 7.94 -13.52
C ASP A 104 9.16 7.33 -12.29
N SER A 105 9.72 6.25 -11.74
CA SER A 105 9.19 5.53 -10.59
C SER A 105 10.27 5.19 -9.58
N ILE A 106 9.90 5.19 -8.30
CA ILE A 106 10.71 4.69 -7.18
C ILE A 106 9.96 3.56 -6.53
N ARG A 107 10.65 2.47 -6.25
CA ARG A 107 10.14 1.37 -5.44
C ARG A 107 10.79 1.41 -4.07
N ILE A 108 9.97 1.41 -3.02
CA ILE A 108 10.38 1.20 -1.64
C ILE A 108 10.12 -0.28 -1.34
N PRO A 109 11.15 -1.06 -0.97
CA PRO A 109 11.01 -2.49 -0.69
C PRO A 109 10.28 -2.73 0.64
N SER A 110 9.83 -3.96 0.86
CA SER A 110 9.00 -4.29 2.02
C SER A 110 9.70 -4.26 3.37
N TYR A 111 11.00 -4.48 3.35
CA TYR A 111 11.85 -4.43 4.52
C TYR A 111 12.97 -3.45 4.20
N PRO A 112 12.73 -2.13 4.27
CA PRO A 112 13.76 -1.15 3.96
C PRO A 112 14.90 -1.20 4.99
N GLU A 113 16.07 -0.67 4.63
CA GLU A 113 17.16 -0.48 5.60
C GLU A 113 16.67 0.26 6.86
N LYS A 114 17.12 -0.17 8.05
CA LYS A 114 16.69 0.32 9.37
C LYS A 114 16.68 1.85 9.51
N LYS A 115 17.64 2.54 8.88
CA LYS A 115 17.72 4.02 8.87
C LYS A 115 16.51 4.72 8.24
N TYR A 116 15.73 4.02 7.41
CA TYR A 116 14.52 4.53 6.76
C TYR A 116 13.21 3.98 7.35
N GLU A 117 13.28 3.07 8.32
CA GLU A 117 12.12 2.35 8.85
C GLU A 117 11.06 3.29 9.43
N GLU A 118 11.47 4.26 10.25
CA GLU A 118 10.56 5.21 10.90
C GLU A 118 9.82 6.09 9.88
N VAL A 119 10.54 6.59 8.88
CA VAL A 119 9.97 7.50 7.88
C VAL A 119 9.05 6.76 6.90
N ILE A 120 9.37 5.52 6.57
CA ILE A 120 8.55 4.65 5.72
C ILE A 120 7.30 4.17 6.48
N THR A 121 7.43 3.78 7.75
CA THR A 121 6.29 3.44 8.61
C THR A 121 5.32 4.62 8.74
N SER A 122 5.85 5.83 8.90
CA SER A 122 5.06 7.06 8.91
C SER A 122 4.36 7.32 7.56
N LEU A 123 5.00 6.95 6.45
CA LEU A 123 4.41 7.04 5.12
C LEU A 123 3.23 6.06 4.97
N TYR A 124 3.39 4.80 5.39
CA TYR A 124 2.33 3.78 5.39
C TYR A 124 1.10 4.24 6.17
N LYS A 125 1.29 4.73 7.41
CA LYS A 125 0.20 5.27 8.23
C LYS A 125 -0.54 6.39 7.52
N ARG A 126 0.17 7.30 6.85
CA ARG A 126 -0.45 8.42 6.13
C ARG A 126 -1.28 7.96 4.95
N ILE A 127 -0.83 6.95 4.20
CA ILE A 127 -1.56 6.39 3.05
C ILE A 127 -2.80 5.65 3.53
N ASN A 128 -2.67 4.81 4.55
CA ASN A 128 -3.79 4.09 5.13
C ASN A 128 -4.85 5.07 5.67
N ASN A 129 -4.44 6.21 6.24
CA ASN A 129 -5.35 7.27 6.69
C ASN A 129 -6.06 8.04 5.55
N LEU A 130 -5.73 7.79 4.29
CA LEU A 130 -6.49 8.33 3.15
C LEU A 130 -7.78 7.55 2.90
N VAL A 131 -7.81 6.27 3.24
CA VAL A 131 -8.97 5.41 2.99
C VAL A 131 -10.09 5.81 3.96
N PRO A 132 -11.29 6.17 3.47
CA PRO A 132 -12.45 6.47 4.29
C PRO A 132 -12.79 5.32 5.25
N LYS A 133 -13.26 5.67 6.45
CA LYS A 133 -13.58 4.69 7.49
C LYS A 133 -14.60 3.65 7.02
N ASN A 134 -15.67 4.09 6.34
CA ASN A 134 -16.71 3.21 5.82
C ASN A 134 -16.16 2.15 4.85
N ILE A 135 -15.17 2.50 4.01
CA ILE A 135 -14.53 1.54 3.10
C ILE A 135 -13.67 0.54 3.89
N LYS A 136 -12.97 1.00 4.92
CA LYS A 136 -12.21 0.08 5.80
C LYS A 136 -13.13 -0.91 6.51
N ASP A 137 -14.23 -0.40 7.06
CA ASP A 137 -15.21 -1.20 7.80
C ASP A 137 -15.84 -2.25 6.86
N GLU A 138 -16.19 -1.87 5.62
CA GLU A 138 -16.71 -2.78 4.59
C GLU A 138 -15.71 -3.88 4.21
N LEU A 139 -14.45 -3.53 3.98
CA LEU A 139 -13.41 -4.50 3.62
C LEU A 139 -13.10 -5.47 4.77
N GLU A 140 -13.11 -4.99 6.02
CA GLU A 140 -12.95 -5.86 7.19
C GLU A 140 -14.13 -6.80 7.35
N GLN A 141 -15.36 -6.32 7.14
CA GLN A 141 -16.55 -7.18 7.13
C GLN A 141 -16.43 -8.29 6.06
N LYS A 142 -15.99 -7.95 4.84
CA LYS A 142 -15.77 -8.95 3.78
C LYS A 142 -14.72 -9.99 4.15
N ARG A 143 -13.66 -9.56 4.83
CA ARG A 143 -12.64 -10.46 5.36
C ARG A 143 -13.22 -11.41 6.42
N GLU A 144 -14.02 -10.91 7.36
CA GLU A 144 -14.64 -11.74 8.38
C GLU A 144 -15.62 -12.76 7.79
N GLU A 145 -16.43 -12.36 6.81
CA GLU A 145 -17.34 -13.23 6.06
C GLU A 145 -16.56 -14.38 5.39
N TYR A 146 -15.50 -14.05 4.65
CA TYR A 146 -14.64 -15.04 3.99
C TYR A 146 -14.00 -16.04 4.97
N ILE A 147 -13.49 -15.56 6.11
CA ILE A 147 -12.89 -16.42 7.13
C ILE A 147 -13.95 -17.36 7.72
N LYS A 148 -15.17 -16.89 7.96
CA LYS A 148 -16.27 -17.74 8.47
C LYS A 148 -16.65 -18.82 7.47
N ASP A 149 -16.74 -18.49 6.19
CA ASP A 149 -17.10 -19.45 5.15
C ASP A 149 -16.02 -20.53 4.95
N LYS A 150 -14.74 -20.16 5.02
CA LYS A 150 -13.62 -21.11 4.96
C LYS A 150 -13.43 -21.97 6.20
N LYS A 151 -14.04 -21.61 7.34
CA LYS A 151 -14.06 -22.45 8.56
C LYS A 151 -15.20 -23.47 8.59
N ARG A 152 -16.24 -23.26 7.77
CA ARG A 152 -17.43 -24.13 7.70
C ARG A 152 -17.30 -25.24 6.66
N ASN A 153 -16.40 -25.07 5.69
CA ASN A 153 -16.02 -26.08 4.70
C ASN A 153 -14.73 -26.77 5.11
#